data_AF-A0A0V0WTS4-F1
#
_entry.id   AF-A0A0V0WTS4-F1
#
_cell.length_a   1.000
_cell.length_b   1.000
_cell.length_c   1.000
_cell.angle_alpha   90.00
_cell.angle_beta   90.00
_cell.angle_gamma   90.00
#
_symmetry.space_group_name_H-M   'P 1'
#
loop_
_entity.id
_entity.type
_entity.pdbx_description
1 polymer ?
#
loop_
_entity_poly.entity_id
_entity_poly.type
_entity_poly.pdbx_seq_one_letter_code
_entity_poly.pdbx_strand_id
1 'polypeptide(L)'
;MSHVTTFLLRISLGVELKKKNLTLVGTVKKIKPELPRELLQLQGRKLNSSTFAFSEDCTIVSYRPKKNKNVMVLRNMHNDNQVCDGKGIKPDIILHYNITKGGVDNLDKMTSTYSCQRMTARWPLVIFYNIIDVCAYNAYVLWTEKHLAWNVGRLHKRRLFLEELVKALVQPELMRRKTLPRTAAAISAVKRLRKDTEQPSTSGITDTDTGGKKRTRCQFCVSSDNKTGSQYDRKTNCESPMGQFDPEDNGRFPLTQ
;
A
#
# COMPACT_ATOMS: atom_id res chain seq x y z
N MET A 1 9.20 -10.52 -12.62
CA MET A 1 10.52 -11.12 -12.93
C MET A 1 11.57 -10.09 -12.54
N SER A 2 12.36 -10.38 -11.51
CA SER A 2 13.38 -9.52 -10.94
C SER A 2 14.56 -9.31 -11.92
N HIS A 3 14.35 -8.45 -12.94
CA HIS A 3 15.40 -8.04 -13.88
C HIS A 3 16.53 -7.23 -13.20
N VAL A 4 16.26 -6.69 -12.01
CA VAL A 4 17.17 -5.79 -11.26
C VAL A 4 18.34 -6.55 -10.64
N THR A 5 18.15 -7.77 -10.10
CA THR A 5 19.23 -8.53 -9.45
C THR A 5 20.32 -8.97 -10.42
N THR A 6 19.93 -9.27 -11.67
CA THR A 6 20.88 -9.75 -12.68
C THR A 6 21.77 -8.63 -13.24
N PHE A 7 21.37 -7.36 -13.12
CA PHE A 7 22.17 -6.23 -13.61
C PHE A 7 23.40 -5.98 -12.72
N LEU A 8 23.18 -5.99 -11.41
CA LEU A 8 24.18 -5.63 -10.41
C LEU A 8 25.20 -6.74 -10.14
N LEU A 9 24.84 -8.01 -10.36
CA LEU A 9 25.71 -9.12 -10.03
C LEU A 9 26.96 -9.22 -10.92
N ARG A 10 28.13 -9.26 -10.27
CA ARG A 10 29.47 -9.53 -10.82
C ARG A 10 30.29 -10.32 -9.80
N ILE A 11 31.35 -11.00 -10.26
CA ILE A 11 32.24 -11.75 -9.35
C ILE A 11 32.95 -10.77 -8.41
N SER A 12 33.45 -9.65 -8.95
CA SER A 12 34.08 -8.56 -8.18
C SER A 12 33.21 -8.05 -7.02
N LEU A 13 31.90 -7.90 -7.24
CA LEU A 13 30.97 -7.51 -6.18
C LEU A 13 30.90 -8.58 -5.07
N GLY A 14 30.89 -9.86 -5.43
CA GLY A 14 30.89 -10.96 -4.46
C GLY A 14 32.12 -10.95 -3.56
N VAL A 15 33.29 -10.67 -4.13
CA VAL A 15 34.57 -10.54 -3.40
C VAL A 15 34.53 -9.35 -2.43
N GLU A 16 34.11 -8.17 -2.91
CA GLU A 16 34.04 -6.96 -2.08
C GLU A 16 33.01 -7.07 -0.93
N LEU A 17 31.87 -7.73 -1.18
CA LEU A 17 30.89 -7.99 -0.12
C LEU A 17 31.44 -8.93 0.94
N LYS A 18 32.21 -9.95 0.56
CA LYS A 18 32.82 -10.90 1.51
C LYS A 18 33.79 -10.20 2.46
N LYS A 19 34.58 -9.24 1.96
CA LYS A 19 35.45 -8.39 2.80
C LYS A 19 34.68 -7.61 3.88
N LYS A 20 33.39 -7.37 3.67
CA LYS A 20 32.49 -6.69 4.61
C LYS A 20 31.60 -7.65 5.41
N ASN A 21 31.91 -8.95 5.42
CA ASN A 21 31.08 -10.00 6.03
C ASN A 21 29.64 -10.05 5.46
N LEU A 22 29.47 -9.68 4.19
CA LEU A 22 28.20 -9.74 3.48
C LEU A 22 28.20 -10.85 2.44
N THR A 23 27.06 -11.50 2.35
CA THR A 23 26.86 -12.65 1.48
C THR A 23 25.94 -12.30 0.32
N LEU A 24 26.21 -12.91 -0.83
CA LEU A 24 25.55 -12.68 -2.10
C LEU A 24 25.10 -14.00 -2.69
N VAL A 25 23.87 -14.03 -3.17
CA VAL A 25 23.36 -15.06 -4.07
C VAL A 25 22.49 -14.40 -5.13
N GLY A 26 22.66 -14.77 -6.39
CA GLY A 26 21.82 -14.23 -7.45
C GLY A 26 22.13 -14.74 -8.84
N THR A 27 21.26 -14.43 -9.79
CA THR A 27 21.45 -14.78 -11.20
C THR A 27 22.47 -13.89 -11.89
N VAL A 28 23.31 -14.47 -12.75
CA VAL A 28 24.31 -13.75 -13.55
C VAL A 28 23.89 -13.75 -15.03
N LYS A 29 24.07 -12.61 -15.72
CA LYS A 29 23.88 -12.55 -17.18
C LYS A 29 25.01 -13.29 -17.89
N LYS A 30 24.66 -14.07 -18.93
CA LYS A 30 25.63 -14.80 -19.77
C LYS A 30 26.65 -13.92 -20.49
N ILE A 31 26.34 -12.63 -20.66
CA ILE A 31 27.13 -11.66 -21.43
C ILE A 31 28.34 -11.13 -20.61
N LYS A 32 28.52 -11.57 -19.37
CA LYS A 32 29.61 -11.08 -18.51
C LYS A 32 30.96 -11.67 -18.98
N PRO A 33 31.98 -10.84 -19.26
CA PRO A 33 33.28 -11.31 -19.77
C PRO A 33 34.07 -12.12 -18.74
N GLU A 34 33.75 -11.97 -17.45
CA GLU A 34 34.37 -12.69 -16.33
C GLU A 34 34.02 -14.19 -16.28
N LEU A 35 33.12 -14.66 -17.16
CA LEU A 35 32.59 -16.03 -17.12
C LEU A 35 33.45 -16.99 -17.96
N PRO A 36 33.87 -18.15 -17.40
CA PRO A 36 34.49 -19.22 -18.17
C PRO A 36 33.57 -19.71 -19.31
N ARG A 37 34.15 -19.96 -20.49
CA ARG A 37 33.41 -20.38 -21.69
C ARG A 37 32.71 -21.73 -21.49
N GLU A 38 33.28 -22.57 -20.64
CA GLU A 38 32.79 -23.89 -20.26
C GLU A 38 31.40 -23.81 -19.59
N LEU A 39 31.13 -22.72 -18.85
CA LEU A 39 29.81 -22.48 -18.25
C LEU A 39 28.75 -22.06 -19.29
N LEU A 40 29.19 -21.51 -20.42
CA LEU A 40 28.31 -21.04 -21.49
C LEU A 40 27.98 -22.15 -22.50
N GLN A 41 28.85 -23.15 -22.62
CA GLN A 41 28.69 -24.28 -23.53
C GLN A 41 27.49 -25.15 -23.14
N LEU A 42 26.53 -25.32 -24.07
CA LEU A 42 25.33 -26.14 -23.87
C LEU A 42 25.21 -27.34 -24.80
N GLN A 43 25.97 -27.34 -25.89
CA GLN A 43 25.99 -28.45 -26.83
C GLN A 43 26.58 -29.69 -26.14
N GLY A 44 25.97 -30.85 -26.34
CA GLY A 44 26.42 -32.12 -25.72
C GLY A 44 26.06 -32.30 -24.23
N ARG A 45 25.63 -31.25 -23.51
CA ARG A 45 25.23 -31.39 -22.10
C ARG A 45 23.87 -32.09 -21.97
N LYS A 46 23.71 -32.94 -20.94
CA LYS A 46 22.41 -33.57 -20.60
C LYS A 46 21.43 -32.56 -19.98
N LEU A 47 20.12 -32.82 -20.06
CA LEU A 47 19.13 -32.03 -19.34
C LEU A 47 19.29 -32.24 -17.82
N ASN A 48 18.96 -31.22 -17.03
CA ASN A 48 19.15 -31.19 -15.58
C ASN A 48 20.61 -31.41 -15.13
N SER A 49 21.58 -31.19 -16.02
CA SER A 49 23.00 -31.21 -15.65
C SER A 49 23.44 -29.84 -15.12
N SER A 50 24.42 -29.87 -14.21
CA SER A 50 25.10 -28.70 -13.67
C SER A 50 26.58 -28.73 -14.01
N THR A 51 27.18 -27.54 -14.13
CA THR A 51 28.63 -27.34 -14.23
C THR A 51 28.96 -26.21 -13.27
N PHE A 52 30.01 -26.39 -12.49
CA PHE A 52 30.42 -25.43 -11.47
C PHE A 52 31.77 -24.82 -11.84
N ALA A 53 31.94 -23.54 -11.53
CA ALA A 53 33.24 -22.88 -11.52
C ALA A 53 33.46 -22.31 -10.13
N PHE A 54 34.67 -22.54 -9.60
CA PHE A 54 35.07 -22.12 -8.28
C PHE A 54 36.15 -21.06 -8.40
N SER A 55 36.04 -20.04 -7.57
CA SER A 55 37.08 -19.10 -7.22
C SER A 55 37.27 -19.16 -5.71
N GLU A 56 38.31 -18.52 -5.18
CA GLU A 56 38.60 -18.51 -3.75
C GLU A 56 37.39 -18.05 -2.91
N ASP A 57 36.67 -17.04 -3.40
CA ASP A 57 35.57 -16.42 -2.66
C ASP A 57 34.18 -16.65 -3.25
N CYS A 58 34.08 -17.30 -4.41
CA CYS A 58 32.85 -17.33 -5.19
C CYS A 58 32.67 -18.66 -5.91
N THR A 59 31.44 -19.15 -5.92
CA THR A 59 31.02 -20.31 -6.71
C THR A 59 29.94 -19.90 -7.70
N ILE A 60 30.13 -20.26 -8.96
CA ILE A 60 29.13 -20.08 -10.02
C ILE A 60 28.65 -21.44 -10.49
N VAL A 61 27.34 -21.61 -10.58
CA VAL A 61 26.72 -22.79 -11.17
C VAL A 61 26.03 -22.43 -12.48
N SER A 62 26.30 -23.22 -13.52
CA SER A 62 25.53 -23.27 -14.77
C SER A 62 24.62 -24.49 -14.74
N TYR A 63 23.32 -24.27 -14.62
CA TYR A 63 22.31 -25.32 -14.58
C TYR A 63 21.43 -25.29 -15.84
N ARG A 64 21.22 -26.47 -16.46
CA ARG A 64 20.42 -26.62 -17.68
C ARG A 64 19.05 -27.27 -17.41
N PRO A 65 18.02 -26.51 -16.98
CA PRO A 65 16.71 -27.08 -16.65
C PRO A 65 15.91 -27.51 -17.87
N LYS A 66 16.11 -26.88 -19.04
CA LYS A 66 15.33 -27.10 -20.27
C LYS A 66 16.22 -26.99 -21.50
N LYS A 67 15.77 -27.52 -22.64
CA LYS A 67 16.44 -27.36 -23.94
C LYS A 67 16.64 -25.86 -24.20
N ASN A 68 17.85 -25.48 -24.62
CA ASN A 68 18.25 -24.10 -24.93
C ASN A 68 18.11 -23.08 -23.77
N LYS A 69 17.96 -23.53 -22.52
CA LYS A 69 17.94 -22.66 -21.33
C LYS A 69 19.09 -23.03 -20.39
N ASN A 70 19.85 -22.02 -20.00
CA ASN A 70 20.94 -22.13 -19.02
C ASN A 70 20.71 -21.05 -17.97
N VAL A 71 20.60 -21.48 -16.72
CA VAL A 71 20.43 -20.63 -15.55
C VAL A 71 21.78 -20.57 -14.85
N MET A 72 22.32 -19.36 -14.74
CA MET A 72 23.60 -19.13 -14.06
C MET A 72 23.34 -18.41 -12.75
N VAL A 73 23.84 -18.97 -11.65
CA VAL A 73 23.72 -18.39 -10.31
C VAL A 73 25.10 -18.33 -9.67
N LEU A 74 25.42 -17.17 -9.11
CA LEU A 74 26.63 -16.89 -8.34
C LEU A 74 26.28 -16.86 -6.85
N ARG A 75 27.18 -17.40 -6.03
CA ARG A 75 27.14 -17.39 -4.57
C ARG A 75 28.54 -17.12 -4.00
N ASN A 76 28.67 -16.44 -2.86
CA ASN A 76 29.96 -16.20 -2.18
C ASN A 76 30.05 -16.74 -0.72
N MET A 77 29.07 -17.51 -0.25
CA MET A 77 29.02 -17.99 1.15
C MET A 77 29.85 -19.26 1.36
N HIS A 78 29.70 -20.24 0.48
CA HIS A 78 30.31 -21.56 0.59
C HIS A 78 30.84 -21.97 -0.79
N ASN A 79 32.00 -22.63 -0.78
CA ASN A 79 32.61 -23.22 -1.96
C ASN A 79 32.30 -24.71 -1.98
N ASP A 80 31.03 -25.04 -2.21
CA ASP A 80 30.57 -26.42 -2.30
C ASP A 80 29.83 -26.68 -3.61
N ASN A 81 29.89 -27.94 -4.04
CA ASN A 81 29.29 -28.41 -5.29
C ASN A 81 28.04 -29.27 -5.05
N GLN A 82 27.40 -29.10 -3.88
CA GLN A 82 26.32 -29.97 -3.45
C GLN A 82 25.14 -29.94 -4.43
N VAL A 83 24.68 -31.13 -4.79
CA VAL A 83 23.51 -31.37 -5.60
C VAL A 83 22.58 -32.26 -4.79
N CYS A 84 21.29 -31.94 -4.73
CA CYS A 84 20.34 -32.74 -3.97
C CYS A 84 20.05 -34.07 -4.67
N ASP A 85 20.00 -35.16 -3.89
CA ASP A 85 19.74 -36.54 -4.37
C ASP A 85 18.26 -36.83 -4.69
N GLY A 86 17.33 -35.89 -4.44
CA GLY A 86 15.90 -36.11 -4.64
C GLY A 86 15.39 -35.67 -6.02
N LYS A 87 14.66 -36.56 -6.74
CA LYS A 87 13.79 -36.43 -7.96
C LYS A 87 14.15 -35.47 -9.10
N GLY A 88 15.18 -34.65 -8.97
CA GLY A 88 15.67 -33.70 -9.94
C GLY A 88 17.02 -33.20 -9.47
N ILE A 89 18.06 -33.51 -10.22
CA ILE A 89 19.48 -33.15 -10.03
C ILE A 89 19.63 -31.62 -10.05
N LYS A 90 19.12 -30.94 -9.03
CA LYS A 90 19.07 -29.48 -8.94
C LYS A 90 20.11 -29.06 -7.90
N PRO A 91 21.07 -28.21 -8.27
CA PRO A 91 22.11 -27.75 -7.35
C PRO A 91 21.51 -27.02 -6.15
N ASP A 92 22.12 -27.21 -4.97
CA ASP A 92 21.72 -26.53 -3.74
C ASP A 92 21.67 -25.00 -3.92
N ILE A 93 22.69 -24.43 -4.58
CA ILE A 93 22.76 -22.99 -4.90
C ILE A 93 21.49 -22.51 -5.63
N ILE A 94 20.93 -23.32 -6.55
CA ILE A 94 19.70 -22.96 -7.26
C ILE A 94 18.50 -23.06 -6.32
N LEU A 95 18.45 -24.05 -5.43
CA LEU A 95 17.37 -24.19 -4.43
C LEU A 95 17.39 -23.02 -3.45
N HIS A 96 18.54 -22.74 -2.87
CA HIS A 96 18.75 -21.61 -1.97
C HIS A 96 18.32 -20.28 -2.61
N TYR A 97 18.75 -20.02 -3.85
CA TYR A 97 18.29 -18.85 -4.62
C TYR A 97 16.77 -18.81 -4.79
N ASN A 98 16.12 -19.94 -5.05
CA ASN A 98 14.67 -19.96 -5.25
C ASN A 98 13.87 -19.66 -3.99
N ILE A 99 14.37 -20.06 -2.82
CA ILE A 99 13.73 -19.80 -1.52
C ILE A 99 13.87 -18.31 -1.15
N THR A 100 15.01 -17.68 -1.46
CA THR A 100 15.30 -16.31 -1.01
C THR A 100 14.88 -15.21 -1.99
N LYS A 101 14.84 -15.49 -3.31
CA LYS A 101 14.55 -14.48 -4.35
C LYS A 101 13.16 -13.82 -4.25
N GLY A 102 12.24 -14.41 -3.49
CA GLY A 102 10.85 -13.97 -3.40
C GLY A 102 10.61 -12.78 -2.47
N GLY A 103 11.57 -12.37 -1.64
CA GLY A 103 11.33 -11.38 -0.58
C GLY A 103 10.72 -10.06 -1.08
N VAL A 104 11.35 -9.41 -2.07
CA VAL A 104 10.88 -8.13 -2.62
C VAL A 104 9.58 -8.31 -3.42
N ASP A 105 9.49 -9.33 -4.26
CA ASP A 105 8.29 -9.62 -5.06
C ASP A 105 7.07 -9.92 -4.15
N ASN A 106 7.29 -10.57 -3.00
CA ASN A 106 6.27 -10.81 -2.00
C ASN A 106 5.84 -9.52 -1.31
N LEU A 107 6.79 -8.65 -0.93
CA LEU A 107 6.47 -7.34 -0.37
C LEU A 107 5.62 -6.52 -1.35
N ASP A 108 6.02 -6.44 -2.62
CA ASP A 108 5.30 -5.72 -3.67
C ASP A 108 3.87 -6.26 -3.89
N LYS A 109 3.73 -7.59 -3.93
CA LYS A 109 2.41 -8.24 -3.97
C LYS A 109 1.57 -7.89 -2.75
N MET A 110 2.18 -7.84 -1.56
CA MET A 110 1.47 -7.49 -0.35
C MET A 110 1.07 -6.01 -0.37
N THR A 111 1.96 -5.07 -0.59
CA THR A 111 1.65 -3.63 -0.59
C THR A 111 0.60 -3.28 -1.65
N SER A 112 0.64 -3.89 -2.84
CA SER A 112 -0.38 -3.69 -3.88
C SER A 112 -1.79 -4.18 -3.50
N THR A 113 -1.91 -5.23 -2.68
CA THR A 113 -3.21 -5.77 -2.25
C THR A 113 -4.00 -4.79 -1.37
N TYR A 114 -3.31 -4.01 -0.54
CA TYR A 114 -3.91 -3.01 0.35
C TYR A 114 -3.14 -1.70 0.22
N SER A 115 -3.36 -1.01 -0.91
CA SER A 115 -2.67 0.23 -1.22
C SER A 115 -3.52 1.48 -0.97
N CYS A 116 -2.90 2.51 -0.43
CA CYS A 116 -3.49 3.84 -0.31
C CYS A 116 -3.26 4.74 -1.53
N GLN A 117 -2.58 4.24 -2.57
CA GLN A 117 -2.28 5.00 -3.78
C GLN A 117 -3.56 5.56 -4.42
N ARG A 118 -3.43 6.77 -4.99
CA ARG A 118 -4.49 7.46 -5.71
C ARG A 118 -3.94 8.02 -7.01
N MET A 119 -4.82 8.14 -8.00
CA MET A 119 -4.49 8.82 -9.26
C MET A 119 -4.06 10.26 -8.95
N THR A 120 -2.87 10.63 -9.41
CA THR A 120 -2.27 11.93 -9.14
C THR A 120 -1.31 12.30 -10.28
N ALA A 121 -1.28 13.57 -10.66
CA ALA A 121 -0.28 14.11 -11.57
C ALA A 121 1.02 14.56 -10.86
N ARG A 122 1.09 14.42 -9.53
CA ARG A 122 2.21 14.87 -8.70
C ARG A 122 3.07 13.69 -8.27
N TRP A 123 4.23 13.50 -8.90
CA TRP A 123 5.16 12.41 -8.59
C TRP A 123 5.58 12.31 -7.11
N PRO A 124 5.74 13.40 -6.32
CA PRO A 124 6.11 13.26 -4.91
C PRO A 124 5.04 12.53 -4.10
N LEU A 125 3.76 12.68 -4.47
CA LEU A 125 2.68 11.94 -3.82
C LEU A 125 2.73 10.45 -4.10
N VAL A 126 3.20 10.03 -5.28
CA VAL A 126 3.39 8.60 -5.59
C VAL A 126 4.39 7.98 -4.62
N ILE A 127 5.50 8.67 -4.35
CA ILE A 127 6.49 8.24 -3.36
C ILE A 127 5.88 8.24 -1.96
N PHE A 128 5.16 9.29 -1.58
CA PHE A 128 4.51 9.37 -0.28
C PHE A 128 3.53 8.21 -0.03
N TYR A 129 2.69 7.87 -1.00
CA TYR A 129 1.79 6.72 -0.90
C TYR A 129 2.54 5.39 -0.77
N ASN A 130 3.63 5.22 -1.52
CA ASN A 130 4.50 4.04 -1.38
C ASN A 130 5.12 3.93 0.02
N ILE A 131 5.56 5.06 0.59
CA ILE A 131 6.09 5.09 1.97
C ILE A 131 5.01 4.62 2.95
N ILE A 132 3.78 5.13 2.84
CA ILE A 132 2.67 4.73 3.72
C ILE A 132 2.40 3.22 3.61
N ASP A 133 2.30 2.68 2.39
CA ASP A 133 2.00 1.26 2.17
C ASP A 133 3.09 0.35 2.76
N VAL A 134 4.37 0.69 2.57
CA VAL A 134 5.52 -0.05 3.12
C VAL A 134 5.59 0.09 4.63
N CYS A 135 5.38 1.29 5.19
CA CYS A 135 5.36 1.53 6.64
C CYS A 135 4.25 0.72 7.31
N ALA A 136 3.04 0.69 6.75
CA ALA A 136 1.93 -0.07 7.30
C ALA A 136 2.20 -1.59 7.28
N TYR A 137 2.84 -2.10 6.21
CA TYR A 137 3.25 -3.49 6.15
C TYR A 137 4.35 -3.83 7.17
N ASN A 138 5.37 -3.00 7.31
CA ASN A 138 6.44 -3.22 8.29
C ASN A 138 5.91 -3.16 9.72
N ALA A 139 5.00 -2.23 10.03
CA ALA A 139 4.32 -2.16 11.31
C ALA A 139 3.50 -3.45 11.60
N TYR A 140 2.82 -3.98 10.58
CA TYR A 140 2.11 -5.26 10.70
C TYR A 140 3.05 -6.41 11.04
N VAL A 141 4.17 -6.55 10.33
CA VAL A 141 5.16 -7.60 10.59
C VAL A 141 5.67 -7.52 12.02
N LEU A 142 6.12 -6.34 12.46
CA LEU A 142 6.61 -6.12 13.83
C LEU A 142 5.54 -6.43 14.88
N TRP A 143 4.29 -6.04 14.63
CA TRP A 143 3.18 -6.32 15.54
C TRP A 143 2.93 -7.81 15.70
N THR A 144 2.90 -8.56 14.60
CA THR A 144 2.63 -10.00 14.62
C THR A 144 3.77 -10.82 15.21
N GLU A 145 5.02 -10.36 15.06
CA GLU A 145 6.18 -10.99 15.70
C GLU A 145 6.16 -10.78 17.22
N LYS A 146 5.82 -9.57 17.67
CA LYS A 146 5.77 -9.25 19.11
C LYS A 146 4.53 -9.84 19.82
N HIS A 147 3.42 -10.00 19.10
CA HIS A 147 2.14 -10.43 19.66
C HIS A 147 1.63 -11.71 18.98
N LEU A 148 2.31 -12.84 19.23
CA LEU A 148 2.00 -14.13 18.59
C LEU A 148 0.55 -14.60 18.85
N ALA A 149 0.00 -14.27 20.01
CA ALA A 149 -1.38 -14.61 20.41
C ALA A 149 -2.46 -13.72 19.74
N TRP A 150 -2.08 -12.61 19.09
CA TRP A 150 -3.04 -11.69 18.49
C TRP A 150 -3.67 -12.30 17.24
N ASN A 151 -5.02 -12.39 17.25
CA ASN A 151 -5.82 -12.93 16.16
C ASN A 151 -5.36 -14.31 15.65
N VAL A 152 -4.93 -15.21 16.54
CA VAL A 152 -4.56 -16.60 16.20
C VAL A 152 -5.72 -17.30 15.48
N GLY A 153 -5.40 -18.12 14.48
CA GLY A 153 -6.39 -18.85 13.66
C GLY A 153 -7.13 -18.00 12.62
N ARG A 154 -6.99 -16.67 12.63
CA ARG A 154 -7.60 -15.80 11.60
C ARG A 154 -6.74 -15.79 10.33
N LEU A 155 -7.37 -15.99 9.18
CA LEU A 155 -6.69 -15.94 7.87
C LEU A 155 -6.44 -14.51 7.35
N HIS A 156 -7.22 -13.53 7.80
CA HIS A 156 -7.20 -12.15 7.28
C HIS A 156 -6.60 -11.14 8.28
N LYS A 157 -5.57 -11.55 9.03
CA LYS A 157 -4.93 -10.74 10.10
C LYS A 157 -4.48 -9.36 9.63
N ARG A 158 -3.93 -9.25 8.43
CA ARG A 158 -3.46 -7.96 7.89
C ARG A 158 -4.59 -6.95 7.70
N ARG A 159 -5.77 -7.40 7.25
CA ARG A 159 -6.94 -6.52 7.13
C ARG A 159 -7.35 -5.99 8.50
N LEU A 160 -7.43 -6.88 9.49
CA LEU A 160 -7.76 -6.50 10.88
C LEU A 160 -6.76 -5.50 11.43
N PHE A 161 -5.46 -5.74 11.20
CA PHE A 161 -4.40 -4.84 11.63
C PHE A 161 -4.57 -3.44 11.01
N LEU A 162 -4.81 -3.36 9.70
CA LEU A 162 -5.00 -2.07 9.02
C LEU A 162 -6.26 -1.36 9.50
N GLU A 163 -7.35 -2.08 9.78
CA GLU A 163 -8.56 -1.50 10.35
C GLU A 163 -8.32 -0.92 11.75
N GLU A 164 -7.64 -1.66 12.63
CA GLU A 164 -7.27 -1.21 13.97
C GLU A 164 -6.29 -0.02 13.92
N LEU A 165 -5.28 -0.10 13.05
CA LEU A 165 -4.29 0.97 12.84
C LEU A 165 -4.97 2.27 12.40
N VAL A 166 -5.85 2.22 11.40
CA VAL A 166 -6.54 3.41 10.90
C VAL A 166 -7.45 4.00 11.97
N LYS A 167 -8.17 3.16 12.74
CA LYS A 167 -8.99 3.64 13.87
C LYS A 167 -8.12 4.36 14.90
N ALA A 168 -7.00 3.77 15.31
CA ALA A 168 -6.08 4.35 16.28
C ALA A 168 -5.48 5.69 15.81
N LEU A 169 -5.17 5.83 14.52
CA LEU A 169 -4.64 7.08 13.95
C LEU A 169 -5.71 8.18 13.82
N VAL A 170 -6.94 7.81 13.45
CA VAL A 170 -8.02 8.79 13.21
C VAL A 170 -8.68 9.24 14.52
N GLN A 171 -8.72 8.40 15.55
CA GLN A 171 -9.46 8.65 16.78
C GLN A 171 -9.03 9.94 17.51
N PRO A 172 -7.73 10.23 17.75
CA PRO A 172 -7.33 11.49 18.39
C PRO A 172 -7.76 12.71 17.59
N GLU A 173 -7.57 12.69 16.27
CA GLU A 173 -7.94 13.80 15.38
C GLU A 173 -9.47 13.99 15.35
N LEU A 174 -10.23 12.90 15.45
CA LEU A 174 -11.68 12.95 15.52
C LEU A 174 -12.19 13.58 16.82
N MET A 175 -11.51 13.31 17.93
CA MET A 175 -11.83 13.89 19.23
C MET A 175 -11.49 15.38 19.28
N ARG A 176 -10.39 15.80 18.66
CA ARG A 176 -10.00 17.22 18.54
C ARG A 176 -10.96 18.03 17.66
N ARG A 177 -11.71 17.36 16.77
CA ARG A 177 -12.60 18.02 15.83
C ARG A 177 -13.84 18.61 16.51
N LYS A 178 -13.89 19.95 16.61
CA LYS A 178 -15.02 20.71 17.18
C LYS A 178 -16.27 20.69 16.29
N THR A 179 -16.11 20.65 14.97
CA THR A 179 -17.20 20.75 14.01
C THR A 179 -17.52 19.42 13.35
N LEU A 180 -18.81 19.09 13.29
CA LEU A 180 -19.26 17.90 12.58
C LEU A 180 -19.08 18.04 11.06
N PRO A 181 -18.85 16.94 10.34
CA PRO A 181 -18.83 16.94 8.88
C PRO A 181 -20.15 17.45 8.29
N ARG A 182 -20.11 17.88 7.02
CA ARG A 182 -21.30 18.40 6.33
C ARG A 182 -22.31 17.33 5.91
N THR A 183 -21.84 16.10 5.62
CA THR A 183 -22.70 15.03 5.09
C THR A 183 -23.25 14.14 6.19
N ALA A 184 -24.51 13.71 6.06
CA ALA A 184 -25.18 12.84 7.02
C ALA A 184 -24.40 11.53 7.28
N ALA A 185 -23.84 10.93 6.22
CA ALA A 185 -23.03 9.72 6.32
C ALA A 185 -21.77 9.93 7.17
N ALA A 186 -21.03 11.02 6.95
CA ALA A 186 -19.84 11.32 7.72
C ALA A 186 -20.19 11.69 9.17
N ILE A 187 -21.28 12.43 9.40
CA ILE A 187 -21.79 12.70 10.76
C ILE A 187 -22.07 11.39 11.50
N SER A 188 -22.75 10.44 10.85
CA SER A 188 -23.05 9.13 11.42
C SER A 188 -21.78 8.34 11.77
N ALA A 189 -20.80 8.31 10.86
CA ALA A 189 -19.51 7.65 11.10
C ALA A 189 -18.75 8.26 12.28
N VAL A 190 -18.69 9.59 12.37
CA VAL A 190 -18.06 10.30 13.51
C VAL A 190 -18.75 9.96 14.82
N LYS A 191 -20.09 9.95 14.85
CA LYS A 191 -20.85 9.62 16.05
C LYS A 191 -20.62 8.18 16.50
N ARG A 192 -20.55 7.22 15.58
CA ARG A 192 -20.25 5.81 15.91
C ARG A 192 -18.87 5.66 16.55
N LEU A 193 -17.84 6.24 15.92
CA LEU A 193 -16.47 6.15 16.43
C LEU A 193 -16.28 6.82 17.81
N ARG A 194 -17.02 7.91 18.09
CA ARG A 194 -17.03 8.52 19.44
C ARG A 194 -17.67 7.60 20.48
N LYS A 195 -18.82 6.99 20.16
CA LYS A 195 -19.50 6.04 21.07
C LYS A 195 -18.65 4.81 21.39
N ASP A 196 -17.93 4.28 20.40
CA ASP A 196 -17.02 3.14 20.61
C ASP A 196 -15.86 3.47 21.57
N THR A 197 -15.61 4.76 21.85
CA THR A 197 -14.62 5.23 22.83
C THR A 197 -15.22 5.42 24.23
N GLU A 198 -16.55 5.50 24.37
CA GLU A 198 -17.24 6.01 25.57
C GLU A 198 -17.87 4.93 26.50
N GLN A 199 -17.66 3.62 26.33
CA GLN A 199 -18.14 2.66 27.36
C GLN A 199 -17.26 1.42 27.65
N PRO A 200 -17.23 0.93 28.92
CA PRO A 200 -17.82 1.50 30.14
C PRO A 200 -16.79 1.78 31.27
N SER A 201 -16.69 3.04 31.67
CA SER A 201 -16.37 3.42 33.05
C SER A 201 -17.63 4.05 33.65
N THR A 202 -18.15 3.42 34.69
CA THR A 202 -19.30 3.84 35.47
C THR A 202 -19.05 5.18 36.16
N SER A 203 -19.85 6.20 35.86
CA SER A 203 -20.29 7.22 36.81
C SER A 203 -21.26 8.16 36.10
N GLY A 204 -22.54 8.06 36.45
CA GLY A 204 -23.57 8.96 35.96
C GLY A 204 -23.50 10.30 36.67
N ILE A 205 -23.59 11.38 35.90
CA ILE A 205 -24.13 12.67 36.33
C ILE A 205 -24.91 13.22 35.13
N THR A 206 -26.20 13.45 35.33
CA THR A 206 -27.08 14.15 34.38
C THR A 206 -26.87 15.65 34.54
N ASP A 207 -26.35 16.31 33.51
CA ASP A 207 -26.45 17.77 33.40
C ASP A 207 -27.30 18.16 32.20
N THR A 208 -28.32 18.94 32.51
CA THR A 208 -29.23 19.59 31.58
C THR A 208 -28.52 20.79 30.99
N ASP A 209 -28.36 20.85 29.66
CA ASP A 209 -27.80 22.04 29.01
C ASP A 209 -28.66 22.54 27.85
N THR A 210 -28.68 23.86 27.79
CA THR A 210 -29.74 24.74 27.30
C THR A 210 -29.63 24.92 25.79
N GLY A 211 -30.77 24.80 25.09
CA GLY A 211 -30.83 24.74 23.62
C GLY A 211 -30.40 26.04 22.92
N GLY A 212 -29.21 26.02 22.31
CA GLY A 212 -28.79 27.03 21.35
C GLY A 212 -29.58 26.94 20.03
N LYS A 213 -30.18 28.06 19.60
CA LYS A 213 -30.98 28.17 18.36
C LYS A 213 -30.14 27.78 17.14
N LYS A 214 -30.57 26.73 16.42
CA LYS A 214 -29.99 26.33 15.13
C LYS A 214 -30.44 27.30 14.04
N ARG A 215 -29.53 27.76 13.19
CA ARG A 215 -29.88 28.47 11.95
C ARG A 215 -30.71 27.55 11.04
N THR A 216 -31.96 27.90 10.82
CA THR A 216 -32.88 27.24 9.89
C THR A 216 -32.89 27.93 8.54
N ARG A 217 -33.14 27.15 7.47
CA ARG A 217 -33.31 27.66 6.10
C ARG A 217 -34.65 28.38 6.00
N CYS A 218 -34.71 29.48 5.24
CA CYS A 218 -35.97 30.16 4.93
C CYS A 218 -36.94 29.17 4.24
N GLN A 219 -38.18 29.08 4.74
CA GLN A 219 -39.18 28.13 4.26
C GLN A 219 -39.65 28.41 2.82
N PHE A 220 -39.44 29.63 2.32
CA PHE A 220 -39.88 30.04 0.98
C PHE A 220 -38.79 29.88 -0.10
N CYS A 221 -37.56 29.50 0.25
CA CYS A 221 -36.48 29.35 -0.72
C CYS A 221 -36.41 27.92 -1.27
N VAL A 222 -36.49 27.78 -2.60
CA VAL A 222 -36.27 26.52 -3.33
C VAL A 222 -34.83 26.01 -3.14
N SER A 223 -34.69 24.68 -3.13
CA SER A 223 -33.48 23.96 -2.70
C SER A 223 -32.21 24.31 -3.50
N SER A 224 -32.34 24.81 -4.72
CA SER A 224 -31.23 25.10 -5.65
C SER A 224 -30.47 26.40 -5.38
N ASP A 225 -31.00 27.32 -4.57
CA ASP A 225 -30.33 28.60 -4.31
C ASP A 225 -29.47 28.55 -3.03
N ASN A 226 -28.16 28.73 -3.20
CA ASN A 226 -27.17 28.84 -2.12
C ASN A 226 -26.96 30.29 -1.62
N LYS A 227 -27.94 31.18 -1.85
CA LYS A 227 -27.89 32.54 -1.30
C LYS A 227 -28.10 32.47 0.21
N THR A 228 -27.00 32.44 0.96
CA THR A 228 -27.00 32.63 2.41
C THR A 228 -27.18 34.13 2.64
N GLY A 229 -28.42 34.57 2.86
CA GLY A 229 -28.74 35.97 3.10
C GLY A 229 -28.00 36.49 4.34
N SER A 230 -27.16 37.50 4.11
CA SER A 230 -26.67 38.41 5.14
C SER A 230 -27.85 39.06 5.84
N GLN A 231 -27.81 39.05 7.16
CA GLN A 231 -28.77 39.68 8.05
C GLN A 231 -28.90 41.17 7.70
N TYR A 232 -30.03 41.58 7.14
CA TYR A 232 -30.48 42.96 7.20
C TYR A 232 -31.69 43.01 8.11
N ASP A 233 -31.48 43.62 9.27
CA ASP A 233 -32.51 43.92 10.25
C ASP A 233 -33.38 45.03 9.66
N ARG A 234 -34.57 44.69 9.18
CA ARG A 234 -35.61 45.67 8.87
C ARG A 234 -36.90 45.18 9.51
N LYS A 235 -37.16 45.68 10.72
CA LYS A 235 -38.51 45.72 11.28
C LYS A 235 -39.39 46.48 10.29
N THR A 236 -40.32 45.79 9.66
CA THR A 236 -41.49 46.40 9.06
C THR A 236 -42.70 45.67 9.64
N ASN A 237 -43.41 46.39 10.50
CA ASN A 237 -44.69 45.99 11.07
C ASN A 237 -45.67 45.62 9.96
N CYS A 238 -46.46 44.58 10.21
CA CYS A 238 -47.63 44.25 9.42
C CYS A 238 -48.71 45.31 9.65
N GLU A 239 -49.08 46.06 8.61
CA GLU A 239 -50.44 46.54 8.39
C GLU A 239 -50.72 46.43 6.88
N SER A 240 -51.66 45.56 6.51
CA SER A 240 -52.29 45.55 5.18
C SER A 240 -53.21 46.79 5.08
N PRO A 241 -53.52 47.37 3.89
CA PRO A 241 -54.42 46.70 2.93
C PRO A 241 -54.23 47.06 1.43
N MET A 242 -54.76 46.18 0.58
CA MET A 242 -55.24 46.40 -0.80
C MET A 242 -54.30 46.99 -1.86
N GLY A 243 -54.23 46.34 -3.03
CA GLY A 243 -53.88 47.03 -4.27
C GLY A 243 -53.25 46.16 -5.35
N GLN A 244 -54.10 45.66 -6.24
CA GLN A 244 -53.89 45.50 -7.68
C GLN A 244 -52.80 44.55 -8.21
N PHE A 245 -53.35 43.54 -8.89
CA PHE A 245 -52.81 42.83 -10.03
C PHE A 245 -52.44 43.82 -11.14
N ASP A 246 -51.24 43.72 -11.70
CA ASP A 246 -50.95 44.18 -13.06
C ASP A 246 -50.04 43.14 -13.75
N PRO A 247 -50.51 42.48 -14.83
CA PRO A 247 -49.75 41.51 -15.60
C PRO A 247 -49.26 42.17 -16.89
N GLU A 248 -47.95 42.38 -17.04
CA GLU A 248 -47.31 42.48 -18.37
C GLU A 248 -45.80 42.67 -18.22
N ASP A 249 -45.04 41.63 -18.58
CA ASP A 249 -44.04 41.83 -19.63
C ASP A 249 -43.82 40.51 -20.38
N ASN A 250 -44.34 40.48 -21.60
CA ASN A 250 -44.29 39.36 -22.53
C ASN A 250 -42.86 39.23 -23.08
N GLY A 251 -42.10 38.30 -22.51
CA GLY A 251 -40.86 37.83 -23.10
C GLY A 251 -41.08 37.29 -24.52
N ARG A 252 -40.46 37.96 -25.51
CA ARG A 252 -40.38 37.53 -26.89
C ARG A 252 -39.61 36.21 -27.00
N PHE A 253 -40.33 35.20 -27.49
CA PHE A 253 -40.01 33.96 -28.22
C PHE A 253 -38.69 33.90 -29.04
N PRO A 254 -38.24 32.71 -29.52
CA PRO A 254 -37.07 32.02 -28.93
C PRO A 254 -36.07 31.46 -29.97
N LEU A 255 -35.11 30.68 -29.46
CA LEU A 255 -34.48 29.46 -30.01
C LEU A 255 -33.89 29.46 -31.43
N THR A 256 -32.57 29.26 -31.46
CA THR A 256 -31.79 28.64 -32.52
C THR A 256 -32.08 27.14 -32.69
N GLN A 257 -32.19 26.75 -33.97
CA GLN A 257 -32.11 25.43 -34.63
C GLN A 257 -33.16 24.37 -34.29
#